data_AF-F4XMS8-F1
#
_entry.id   AF-F4XMS8-F1
#
_cell.length_a   1.000
_cell.length_b   1.000
_cell.length_c   1.000
_cell.angle_alpha   90.00
_cell.angle_beta   90.00
_cell.angle_gamma   90.00
#
_symmetry.space_group_name_H-M   'P 1'
#
loop_
_entity.id
_entity.type
_entity.pdbx_description
1 polymer ?
#
loop_
_entity_poly.entity_id
_entity_poly.type
_entity_poly.pdbx_seq_one_letter_code
_entity_poly.pdbx_strand_id
1 'polypeptide(L)'
;MIADAVKFIPDEMLNVAYTLGANRVDVLFRVILPATLPNIIDTMRVNVAGAWNFLVIAELIAAENGLGFKIIYFQRFLETDKVLFCILVIGLIGLMLDFAFRWLFRLTVPWSEQFVER
;
A
#
# COMPACT_ATOMS: atom_id res chain seq x y z
N MET A 1 4.11 12.46 -3.43
CA MET A 1 4.36 11.00 -3.45
C MET A 1 4.71 10.50 -4.84
N ILE A 2 3.77 10.32 -5.80
CA ILE A 2 4.13 9.89 -7.18
C ILE A 2 4.97 10.94 -7.91
N ALA A 3 4.65 12.23 -7.73
CA ALA A 3 5.44 13.33 -8.27
C ALA A 3 6.87 13.40 -7.69
N ASP A 4 7.09 12.86 -6.48
CA ASP A 4 8.43 12.78 -5.88
C ASP A 4 9.19 11.59 -6.45
N ALA A 5 8.53 10.45 -6.64
CA ALA A 5 9.11 9.27 -7.28
C ALA A 5 9.72 9.58 -8.67
N VAL A 6 9.05 10.42 -9.45
CA VAL A 6 9.55 10.87 -10.77
C VAL A 6 10.75 11.83 -10.64
N LYS A 7 10.80 12.65 -9.59
CA LYS A 7 11.93 13.58 -9.35
C LYS A 7 13.21 12.91 -8.90
N PHE A 8 13.13 11.70 -8.34
CA PHE A 8 14.31 10.95 -7.89
C PHE A 8 15.03 10.20 -9.02
N ILE A 9 14.54 10.28 -10.26
CA ILE A 9 15.21 9.66 -11.41
C ILE A 9 16.45 10.50 -11.75
N PRO A 10 17.66 9.90 -11.81
CA PRO A 10 18.87 10.61 -12.20
C PRO A 10 18.74 11.21 -13.61
N ASP A 11 19.11 12.48 -13.77
CA ASP A 11 19.10 13.16 -15.08
C ASP A 11 19.98 12.43 -16.12
N GLU A 12 21.00 11.69 -15.68
CA GLU A 12 21.84 10.83 -16.53
C GLU A 12 21.04 9.75 -17.26
N MET A 13 20.03 9.14 -16.61
CA MET A 13 19.18 8.12 -17.22
C MET A 13 18.31 8.72 -18.34
N LEU A 14 17.87 9.97 -18.15
CA LEU A 14 17.13 10.72 -19.17
C LEU A 14 18.05 11.12 -20.33
N ASN A 15 19.23 11.64 -20.03
CA ASN A 15 20.20 12.08 -21.04
C ASN A 15 20.69 10.93 -21.93
N VAL A 16 20.92 9.74 -21.35
CA VAL A 16 21.23 8.51 -22.11
C VAL A 16 20.07 8.15 -23.04
N ALA A 17 18.83 8.13 -22.54
CA ALA A 17 17.67 7.79 -23.36
C ALA A 17 17.49 8.76 -24.56
N TYR A 18 17.68 10.06 -24.34
CA TYR A 18 17.62 11.05 -25.43
C TYR A 18 18.79 10.92 -26.43
N THR A 19 19.99 10.56 -25.96
CA THR A 19 21.16 10.32 -26.82
C THR A 19 20.97 9.09 -27.72
N LEU A 20 20.21 8.09 -27.24
CA LEU A 20 19.77 6.92 -28.02
C LEU A 20 18.63 7.21 -29.01
N GLY A 21 18.17 8.47 -29.12
CA GLY A 21 17.14 8.87 -30.08
C GLY A 21 15.71 8.61 -29.61
N ALA A 22 15.48 8.37 -28.31
CA ALA A 22 14.13 8.16 -27.77
C ALA A 22 13.29 9.44 -27.85
N ASN A 23 12.04 9.32 -28.30
CA ASN A 23 11.08 10.42 -28.27
C ASN A 23 10.50 10.60 -26.85
N ARG A 24 9.90 11.75 -26.54
CA ARG A 24 9.36 12.06 -25.20
C ARG A 24 8.37 11.02 -24.68
N VAL A 25 7.58 10.42 -25.58
CA VAL A 25 6.63 9.35 -25.25
C VAL A 25 7.37 8.04 -24.94
N ASP A 26 8.42 7.71 -25.68
CA ASP A 26 9.23 6.52 -25.43
C ASP A 26 9.96 6.62 -24.10
N VAL A 27 10.51 7.80 -23.75
CA VAL A 27 11.14 8.05 -22.45
C VAL A 27 10.14 7.88 -21.32
N LEU A 28 8.91 8.38 -21.47
CA LEU A 28 7.87 8.24 -20.46
C LEU A 28 7.53 6.76 -20.20
N PHE A 29 7.20 5.99 -21.24
CA PHE A 29 6.71 4.62 -21.08
C PHE A 29 7.80 3.56 -20.90
N ARG A 30 9.00 3.76 -21.47
CA ARG A 30 10.08 2.75 -21.42
C ARG A 30 11.15 3.04 -20.38
N VAL A 31 11.24 4.27 -19.86
CA VAL A 31 12.28 4.67 -18.90
C VAL A 31 11.65 5.09 -17.58
N ILE A 32 10.82 6.14 -17.60
CA ILE A 32 10.25 6.72 -16.37
C ILE A 32 9.27 5.78 -15.70
N LEU A 33 8.31 5.23 -16.45
CA LEU A 33 7.26 4.37 -15.91
C LEU A 33 7.80 3.08 -15.25
N PRO A 34 8.69 2.29 -15.90
CA PRO A 34 9.27 1.12 -15.25
C PRO A 34 10.23 1.48 -14.10
N ALA A 35 10.94 2.60 -14.17
CA ALA A 35 11.83 3.04 -13.09
C ALA A 35 11.07 3.50 -11.83
N THR A 36 9.90 4.11 -12.00
CA THR A 36 9.09 4.65 -10.89
C THR A 36 8.05 3.69 -10.35
N LEU A 37 7.66 2.66 -11.12
CA LEU A 37 6.74 1.61 -10.70
C LEU A 37 7.03 1.03 -9.30
N PRO A 38 8.26 0.58 -8.97
CA PRO A 38 8.54 0.01 -7.65
C PRO A 38 8.31 1.02 -6.51
N ASN A 39 8.66 2.29 -6.72
CA ASN A 39 8.44 3.34 -5.74
C ASN A 39 6.95 3.65 -5.56
N ILE A 40 6.19 3.72 -6.66
CA ILE A 40 4.73 3.92 -6.61
C ILE A 40 4.07 2.84 -5.77
N ILE A 41 4.40 1.56 -6.01
CA ILE A 41 3.76 0.47 -5.29
C ILE A 41 4.18 0.46 -3.81
N ASP A 42 5.42 0.83 -3.47
CA ASP A 42 5.83 0.99 -2.06
C ASP A 42 5.02 2.08 -1.36
N THR A 43 4.85 3.23 -2.01
CA THR A 43 3.98 4.29 -1.48
C THR A 43 2.53 3.84 -1.37
N MET A 44 2.02 3.04 -2.31
CA MET A 44 0.67 2.48 -2.22
C MET A 44 0.50 1.58 -1.00
N ARG A 45 1.48 0.74 -0.67
CA ARG A 45 1.44 -0.11 0.54
C ARG A 45 1.24 0.72 1.81
N VAL A 46 2.03 1.80 1.97
CA VAL A 46 1.92 2.69 3.13
C VAL A 46 0.54 3.36 3.17
N ASN A 47 0.03 3.81 2.02
CA ASN A 47 -1.30 4.42 1.93
C ASN A 47 -2.42 3.44 2.27
N VAL A 48 -2.32 2.18 1.85
CA VAL A 48 -3.28 1.13 2.20
C VAL A 48 -3.27 0.83 3.69
N ALA A 49 -2.10 0.76 4.32
CA ALA A 49 -2.00 0.59 5.77
C ALA A 49 -2.67 1.76 6.52
N GLY A 50 -2.48 2.99 6.03
CA GLY A 50 -3.19 4.17 6.54
C GLY A 50 -4.70 4.08 6.32
N ALA A 51 -5.14 3.72 5.11
CA ALA A 51 -6.55 3.57 4.77
C ALA A 51 -7.25 2.51 5.64
N TRP A 52 -6.57 1.40 5.94
CA TRP A 52 -7.06 0.37 6.85
C TRP A 52 -7.32 0.93 8.26
N ASN A 53 -6.39 1.72 8.80
CA ASN A 53 -6.57 2.37 10.10
C ASN A 53 -7.78 3.31 10.10
N PHE A 54 -7.92 4.15 9.06
CA PHE A 54 -9.07 5.05 8.93
C PHE A 54 -10.39 4.32 8.75
N LEU A 55 -10.42 3.20 8.03
CA LEU A 55 -11.61 2.36 7.88
C LEU A 55 -12.09 1.84 9.23
N VAL A 56 -11.16 1.31 10.05
CA VAL A 56 -11.49 0.84 11.41
C VAL A 56 -12.04 1.97 12.26
N ILE A 57 -11.41 3.15 12.26
CA ILE A 57 -11.90 4.32 12.99
C ILE A 57 -13.32 4.71 12.52
N ALA A 58 -13.55 4.71 11.20
CA ALA A 58 -14.85 5.03 10.63
C ALA A 58 -15.93 4.01 11.07
N GLU A 59 -15.62 2.71 11.09
CA GLU A 59 -16.53 1.68 11.60
C GLU A 59 -16.85 1.84 13.08
N LEU A 60 -15.90 2.31 13.91
CA LEU A 60 -16.15 2.53 15.33
C LEU A 60 -17.11 3.69 15.59
N ILE A 61 -17.04 4.75 14.78
CA ILE A 61 -17.76 6.00 15.08
C ILE A 61 -19.14 6.04 14.40
N ALA A 62 -19.22 5.59 13.13
CA ALA A 62 -20.35 5.90 12.26
C ALA A 62 -21.09 4.69 11.69
N ALA A 63 -20.57 3.46 11.86
CA ALA A 63 -21.20 2.29 11.29
C ALA A 63 -22.24 1.68 12.24
N GLU A 64 -23.43 1.38 11.72
CA GLU A 64 -24.48 0.63 12.44
C GLU A 64 -24.28 -0.88 12.36
N ASN A 65 -23.36 -1.33 11.49
CA ASN A 65 -22.96 -2.72 11.30
C ASN A 65 -21.47 -2.76 10.95
N GLY A 66 -20.70 -3.65 11.58
CA GLY A 66 -19.25 -3.78 11.33
C GLY A 66 -18.53 -4.49 12.47
N LEU A 67 -17.23 -4.81 12.29
CA LEU A 67 -16.43 -5.38 13.37
C LEU A 67 -16.09 -4.32 14.42
N GLY A 68 -15.82 -3.09 13.98
CA GLY A 68 -15.63 -1.93 14.86
C GLY A 68 -16.84 -1.64 15.75
N PHE A 69 -18.04 -1.66 15.16
CA PHE A 69 -19.30 -1.49 15.89
C PHE A 69 -19.52 -2.58 16.95
N LYS A 70 -19.24 -3.85 16.60
CA LYS A 70 -19.41 -4.99 17.53
C LYS A 70 -18.55 -4.87 18.79
N ILE A 71 -17.36 -4.27 18.69
CA ILE A 71 -16.51 -4.00 19.85
C ILE A 71 -17.25 -3.11 20.85
N ILE A 72 -17.80 -1.99 20.38
CA ILE A 72 -18.54 -1.03 21.23
C ILE A 72 -19.81 -1.68 21.78
N TYR A 73 -20.49 -2.49 20.96
CA TYR A 73 -21.68 -3.23 21.39
C TYR A 73 -21.35 -4.17 22.56
N PHE A 74 -20.37 -5.08 22.41
CA PHE A 74 -20.00 -6.03 23.46
C PHE A 74 -19.39 -5.34 24.69
N GLN A 75 -18.71 -4.20 24.50
CA GLN A 75 -18.22 -3.38 25.60
C GLN A 75 -19.35 -2.90 26.52
N ARG A 76 -20.53 -2.57 25.99
CA ARG A 76 -21.71 -2.18 26.80
C ARG A 76 -22.24 -3.33 27.66
N PHE A 77 -22.08 -4.57 27.20
CA PHE A 77 -22.49 -5.78 27.94
C PHE A 77 -21.37 -6.36 28.82
N LEU A 78 -20.20 -5.69 28.89
CA LEU A 78 -19.02 -6.15 29.63
C LEU A 78 -18.54 -7.56 29.21
N GLU A 79 -18.86 -7.99 27.99
CA GLU A 79 -18.45 -9.29 27.45
C GLU A 79 -17.03 -9.20 26.88
N THR A 80 -16.04 -9.13 27.76
CA THR A 80 -14.63 -8.90 27.39
C THR A 80 -14.07 -10.00 26.47
N ASP A 81 -14.54 -11.24 26.62
CA ASP A 81 -14.17 -12.36 25.76
C ASP A 81 -14.47 -12.08 24.27
N LYS A 82 -15.68 -11.58 23.97
CA LYS A 82 -16.09 -11.25 22.60
C LYS A 82 -15.40 -9.99 22.06
N VAL A 83 -15.09 -9.03 22.93
CA VAL A 83 -14.32 -7.84 22.55
C VAL A 83 -12.92 -8.23 22.10
N LEU A 84 -12.23 -9.06 22.89
CA LEU A 84 -10.88 -9.55 22.55
C LEU A 84 -10.88 -10.36 21.25
N PHE A 85 -11.90 -11.21 21.05
CA PHE A 85 -12.08 -11.92 19.79
C PHE A 85 -12.21 -10.98 18.58
N CYS A 86 -12.99 -9.90 18.68
CA CYS A 86 -13.13 -8.93 17.59
C CYS A 86 -11.81 -8.20 17.29
N ILE A 87 -11.05 -7.80 18.33
CA ILE A 87 -9.74 -7.15 18.17
C ILE A 87 -8.77 -8.09 17.44
N LEU A 88 -8.74 -9.37 17.82
CA LEU A 88 -7.94 -10.39 17.15
C LEU A 88 -8.31 -10.54 15.67
N VAL A 89 -9.61 -10.58 15.35
CA VAL A 89 -10.09 -10.71 13.97
C VAL A 89 -9.69 -9.49 13.13
N ILE A 90 -9.84 -8.26 13.65
CA ILE A 90 -9.41 -7.05 12.94
C ILE A 90 -7.90 -7.07 12.69
N GLY A 91 -7.10 -7.45 13.68
CA GLY A 91 -5.66 -7.60 13.53
C GLY A 91 -5.30 -8.65 12.47
N LEU A 92 -6.00 -9.78 12.46
CA LEU A 92 -5.80 -10.85 11.48
C LEU A 92 -6.14 -10.40 10.06
N ILE A 93 -7.23 -9.66 9.87
CA ILE A 93 -7.62 -9.11 8.56
C ILE A 93 -6.58 -8.11 8.08
N GLY A 94 -6.13 -7.20 8.95
CA GLY A 94 -5.06 -6.25 8.62
C GLY A 94 -3.78 -6.96 8.18
N LEU A 95 -3.39 -8.02 8.88
CA LEU A 95 -2.23 -8.84 8.54
C LEU A 95 -2.43 -9.62 7.23
N MET A 96 -3.62 -10.19 7.00
CA MET A 96 -3.96 -10.82 5.73
C MET A 96 -3.89 -9.82 4.57
N LEU A 97 -4.33 -8.59 4.78
CA LEU A 97 -4.23 -7.51 3.80
C LEU A 97 -2.76 -7.24 3.46
N ASP A 98 -1.90 -7.09 4.47
CA ASP A 98 -0.47 -6.85 4.29
C ASP A 98 0.21 -7.99 3.50
N PHE A 99 -0.10 -9.24 3.84
CA PHE A 99 0.39 -10.41 3.10
C PHE A 99 -0.13 -10.45 1.65
N ALA A 100 -1.40 -10.14 1.42
CA ALA A 100 -1.99 -10.10 0.09
C ALA A 100 -1.31 -9.04 -0.79
N PHE A 101 -1.05 -7.86 -0.23
CA PHE A 101 -0.33 -6.80 -0.92
C PHE A 101 1.12 -7.18 -1.21
N ARG A 102 1.81 -7.83 -0.26
CA ARG A 102 3.17 -8.34 -0.47
C ARG A 102 3.23 -9.38 -1.59
N TRP A 103 2.22 -10.24 -1.69
CA TRP A 103 2.14 -11.24 -2.76
C TRP A 103 1.83 -10.60 -4.13
N LEU A 104 0.90 -9.64 -4.16
CA LEU A 104 0.59 -8.88 -5.36
C LEU A 104 1.82 -8.12 -5.91
N PHE A 105 2.63 -7.56 -5.01
CA PHE A 105 3.89 -6.88 -5.35
C PHE A 105 4.88 -7.80 -6.07
N ARG A 106 5.01 -9.04 -5.59
CA ARG A 106 5.92 -10.03 -6.17
C ARG A 106 5.52 -10.44 -7.59
N LEU A 107 4.24 -10.34 -7.92
CA LEU A 107 3.72 -10.64 -9.25
C LEU A 107 3.88 -9.48 -10.23
N THR A 108 3.72 -8.23 -9.77
CA THR A 108 3.72 -7.04 -10.65
C THR A 108 5.11 -6.50 -10.97
N VAL A 109 6.11 -6.74 -10.11
CA VAL A 109 7.48 -6.24 -10.33
C VAL A 109 8.54 -7.33 -10.11
N PRO A 110 8.64 -8.33 -11.01
CA PRO A 110 9.65 -9.37 -10.89
C PRO A 110 11.09 -8.86 -11.07
N TRP A 111 11.26 -7.64 -11.61
CA TRP A 111 12.55 -7.02 -11.94
C TRP A 111 13.12 -6.11 -10.85
N SER A 112 12.36 -5.74 -9.81
CA SER A 112 12.88 -4.90 -8.73
C SER A 112 13.37 -5.78 -7.57
N GLU A 113 14.67 -6.05 -7.55
CA GLU A 113 15.36 -6.69 -6.41
C GLU A 113 15.51 -5.77 -5.18
N GLN A 114 14.89 -4.58 -5.18
CA GLN A 114 15.02 -3.60 -4.08
C GLN A 114 14.46 -4.07 -2.72
N PHE A 115 13.73 -5.19 -2.66
CA PHE A 115 13.14 -5.72 -1.42
C PHE A 115 13.93 -6.86 -0.76
N VAL A 116 15.12 -7.24 -1.28
CA VAL A 116 15.91 -8.34 -0.68
C VAL A 116 16.78 -7.86 0.51
N GLU A 117 17.04 -6.56 0.68
CA GLU A 117 17.99 -6.05 1.69
C GLU A 117 17.42 -5.13 2.80
N ARG A 118 16.12 -5.14 3.08
CA ARG A 118 15.59 -4.47 4.30
C ARG A 118 14.69 -5.36 5.12
#